data_AF-A0A949ZYQ9-F1
#
_entry.id   AF-A0A949ZYQ9-F1
#
_cell.length_a   1.000
_cell.length_b   1.000
_cell.length_c   1.000
_cell.angle_alpha   90.00
_cell.angle_beta   90.00
_cell.angle_gamma   90.00
#
_symmetry.space_group_name_H-M   'P 1'
#
loop_
_entity.id
_entity.type
_entity.pdbx_description
1 polymer ?
#
loop_
_entity_poly.entity_id
_entity_poly.type
_entity_poly.pdbx_seq_one_letter_code
_entity_poly.pdbx_strand_id
1 'polypeptide(L)'
;MGDSTRRGFVKNSAATAAGMTVVGALLTEEAQARVAAHDGPVIACVHDARTGEISVLARDREVRVRDRKLAARIANAARRSTR
;
A
#
# COMPACT_ATOMS: atom_id res chain seq x y z
N MET A 1 50.87 -18.17 21.83
CA MET A 1 50.43 -17.46 20.61
C MET A 1 49.17 -18.13 20.10
N GLY A 2 48.00 -17.57 20.40
CA GLY A 2 46.72 -18.20 20.05
C GLY A 2 45.56 -17.37 20.56
N ASP A 3 45.34 -16.18 19.98
CA ASP A 3 44.15 -15.38 20.28
C ASP A 3 43.84 -14.38 19.15
N SER A 4 43.67 -14.89 17.92
CA SER A 4 43.23 -14.04 16.79
C SER A 4 42.20 -14.71 15.86
N THR A 5 41.92 -16.00 16.01
CA THR A 5 41.07 -16.75 15.05
C THR A 5 39.59 -16.84 15.42
N ARG A 6 39.19 -16.53 16.67
CA ARG A 6 37.78 -16.70 17.09
C ARG A 6 36.85 -15.50 16.83
N ARG A 7 37.38 -14.30 16.56
CA ARG A 7 36.55 -13.10 16.35
C ARG A 7 36.19 -12.80 14.89
N GLY A 8 36.84 -13.44 13.91
CA GLY A 8 36.56 -13.22 12.49
C GLY A 8 35.29 -13.93 11.98
N PHE A 9 34.98 -15.12 12.50
CA PHE A 9 33.89 -15.95 11.98
C PHE A 9 32.50 -15.57 12.50
N VAL A 10 32.39 -14.94 13.67
CA VAL A 10 31.09 -14.48 14.19
C VAL A 10 30.57 -13.26 13.42
N LYS A 11 31.46 -12.49 12.79
CA LYS A 11 31.08 -11.24 12.10
C LYS A 11 30.51 -11.45 10.68
N ASN A 12 30.64 -12.64 10.09
CA ASN A 12 30.27 -12.87 8.69
C ASN A 12 29.03 -13.75 8.47
N SER A 13 28.44 -14.34 9.51
CA SER A 13 27.23 -15.20 9.38
C SER A 13 25.91 -14.46 9.63
N ALA A 14 25.96 -13.17 9.97
CA ALA A 14 24.76 -12.36 10.21
C ALA A 14 24.19 -11.71 8.93
N ALA A 15 24.87 -11.81 7.79
CA ALA A 15 24.58 -11.01 6.61
C ALA A 15 23.66 -11.66 5.56
N THR A 16 23.30 -12.95 5.68
CA THR A 16 22.69 -13.67 4.53
C THR A 16 21.42 -14.47 4.81
N ALA A 17 20.90 -14.50 6.04
CA ALA A 17 19.62 -15.16 6.34
C ALA A 17 18.47 -14.18 6.67
N ALA A 18 18.78 -12.93 7.01
CA ALA A 18 17.78 -11.90 7.34
C ALA A 18 17.24 -11.15 6.09
N GLY A 19 17.69 -11.50 4.88
CA GLY A 19 17.23 -10.86 3.64
C GLY A 19 16.02 -11.52 2.98
N MET A 20 15.77 -12.81 3.24
CA MET A 20 14.69 -13.55 2.58
C MET A 20 13.34 -13.49 3.31
N THR A 21 13.31 -13.15 4.60
CA THR A 21 12.05 -13.00 5.35
C THR A 21 11.38 -11.65 5.13
N VAL A 22 12.15 -10.59 4.82
CA VAL A 22 11.59 -9.23 4.66
C VAL A 22 10.77 -9.12 3.38
N VAL A 23 11.15 -9.82 2.30
CA VAL A 23 10.34 -9.82 1.06
C VAL A 23 9.00 -10.52 1.27
N GLY A 24 8.96 -11.61 2.05
CA GLY A 24 7.71 -12.30 2.40
C GLY A 24 6.77 -11.44 3.26
N ALA A 25 7.33 -10.62 4.16
CA ALA A 25 6.57 -9.70 5.01
C ALA A 25 6.01 -8.49 4.22
N LEU A 26 6.77 -7.97 3.24
CA LEU A 26 6.30 -6.85 2.41
C LEU A 26 5.19 -7.23 1.43
N LEU A 27 5.06 -8.50 1.06
CA LEU A 27 3.97 -9.00 0.21
C LEU A 27 2.70 -9.34 1.01
N THR A 28 2.79 -9.48 2.34
CA THR A 28 1.64 -9.79 3.21
C THR A 28 0.96 -8.57 3.81
N GLU A 29 1.54 -7.37 3.65
CA GLU A 29 0.87 -6.09 3.94
C GLU A 29 -0.03 -5.59 2.79
N GLU A 30 -0.42 -6.45 1.85
CA GLU A 30 -1.74 -6.28 1.23
C GLU A 30 -2.79 -6.59 2.29
N ALA A 31 -2.97 -5.63 3.22
CA ALA A 31 -4.09 -5.59 4.13
C ALA A 31 -5.33 -5.80 3.28
N GLN A 32 -5.87 -7.03 3.35
CA GLN A 32 -7.05 -7.43 2.62
C GLN A 32 -8.16 -6.48 3.04
N ALA A 33 -8.39 -5.45 2.23
CA ALA A 33 -9.57 -4.62 2.33
C ALA A 33 -10.72 -5.60 2.11
N ARG A 34 -11.31 -6.08 3.21
CA ARG A 34 -12.50 -6.92 3.15
C ARG A 34 -13.52 -6.09 2.41
N VAL A 35 -13.82 -6.51 1.18
CA VAL A 35 -14.89 -5.93 0.38
C VAL A 35 -16.16 -6.22 1.17
N ALA A 36 -16.63 -5.22 1.91
CA ALA A 36 -17.96 -5.28 2.48
C ALA A 36 -18.92 -5.43 1.30
N ALA A 37 -19.79 -6.44 1.37
CA ALA A 37 -20.88 -6.58 0.42
C ALA A 37 -21.70 -5.28 0.51
N HIS A 38 -21.54 -4.43 -0.49
CA HIS A 38 -22.35 -3.24 -0.67
C HIS A 38 -23.30 -3.56 -1.81
N ASP A 39 -24.54 -3.14 -1.65
CA ASP A 39 -25.62 -3.65 -2.47
C ASP A 39 -26.07 -2.49 -3.39
N GLY A 40 -25.44 -2.39 -4.57
CA GLY A 40 -25.71 -1.33 -5.56
C GLY A 40 -24.46 -0.59 -6.03
N PRO A 41 -24.60 0.34 -6.99
CA PRO A 41 -23.46 1.08 -7.53
C PRO A 41 -22.86 2.02 -6.49
N VAL A 42 -21.52 2.09 -6.48
CA VAL A 42 -20.76 3.08 -5.72
C VAL A 42 -20.20 4.12 -6.69
N ILE A 43 -20.43 5.39 -6.39
CA ILE A 43 -19.92 6.51 -7.18
C ILE A 43 -18.83 7.20 -6.35
N ALA A 44 -17.62 7.28 -6.91
CA ALA A 44 -16.52 8.01 -6.30
C ALA A 44 -16.28 9.32 -7.07
N CYS A 45 -16.55 10.45 -6.42
CA CYS A 45 -16.28 11.78 -6.93
C CYS A 45 -14.96 12.28 -6.36
N VAL A 46 -13.96 12.48 -7.22
CA VAL A 46 -12.70 13.11 -6.83
C VAL A 46 -12.86 14.62 -6.95
N HIS A 47 -12.88 15.32 -5.82
CA HIS A 47 -13.01 16.78 -5.79
C HIS A 47 -11.67 17.45 -6.09
N ASP A 48 -10.60 17.02 -5.40
CA ASP A 48 -9.25 17.49 -5.66
C ASP A 48 -8.22 16.37 -5.43
N ALA A 49 -7.59 15.95 -6.53
CA ALA A 49 -6.55 14.93 -6.51
C ALA A 49 -5.26 15.37 -5.80
N ARG A 50 -5.01 16.68 -5.66
CA ARG A 50 -3.83 17.22 -4.98
C ARG A 50 -3.98 17.20 -3.47
N THR A 51 -5.18 17.41 -2.94
CA THR A 51 -5.46 17.35 -1.49
C THR A 51 -5.87 15.95 -1.05
N GLY A 52 -6.34 15.12 -2.00
CA GLY A 52 -6.77 13.75 -1.77
C GLY A 52 -8.24 13.64 -1.39
N GLU A 53 -9.06 14.65 -1.67
CA GLU A 53 -10.47 14.64 -1.27
C GLU A 53 -11.33 13.85 -2.25
N ILE A 54 -11.98 12.81 -1.72
CA ILE A 54 -12.85 11.90 -2.46
C ILE A 54 -14.18 11.79 -1.70
N SER A 55 -15.28 12.10 -2.36
CA SER A 55 -16.62 11.76 -1.86
C SER A 55 -17.04 10.43 -2.45
N VAL A 56 -17.39 9.48 -1.60
CA VAL A 56 -17.92 8.18 -1.99
C VAL A 56 -19.40 8.17 -1.66
N LEU A 57 -20.23 8.09 -2.70
CA LEU A 57 -21.66 7.87 -2.57
C LEU A 57 -21.96 6.38 -2.70
N ALA A 58 -22.60 5.83 -1.68
CA ALA A 58 -23.14 4.48 -1.66
C ALA A 58 -24.58 4.54 -1.16
N ARG A 59 -25.54 4.23 -2.05
CA ARG A 59 -26.99 4.34 -1.77
C ARG A 59 -27.40 5.74 -1.31
N ASP A 60 -27.71 5.87 -0.02
CA ASP A 60 -28.19 7.06 0.68
C ASP A 60 -27.10 7.71 1.55
N ARG A 61 -25.89 7.14 1.56
CA ARG A 61 -24.77 7.62 2.37
C ARG A 61 -23.69 8.23 1.49
N GLU A 62 -23.30 9.44 1.86
CA GLU A 62 -22.07 10.07 1.37
C GLU A 62 -21.01 9.97 2.46
N VAL A 63 -19.82 9.47 2.09
CA VAL A 63 -18.66 9.42 2.97
C VAL A 63 -17.51 10.16 2.31
N ARG A 64 -16.91 11.10 3.06
CA ARG A 64 -15.69 11.78 2.62
C ARG A 64 -14.47 11.00 3.07
N VAL A 65 -13.64 10.60 2.11
CA VAL A 65 -12.37 9.92 2.33
C VAL A 65 -11.26 10.85 1.86
N ARG A 66 -10.22 10.99 2.68
CA ARG A 66 -9.03 11.76 2.34
C ARG A 66 -7.87 10.81 2.06
N ASP A 67 -7.65 10.53 0.78
CA ASP A 67 -6.52 9.73 0.30
C ASP A 67 -5.94 10.32 -0.99
N ARG A 68 -4.74 10.90 -0.86
CA ARG A 68 -4.01 11.54 -1.95
C ARG A 68 -3.57 10.54 -3.02
N LYS A 69 -3.14 9.34 -2.62
CA LYS A 69 -2.64 8.33 -3.57
C LYS A 69 -3.80 7.78 -4.39
N LEU A 70 -4.92 7.45 -3.74
CA LEU A 70 -6.11 6.96 -4.41
C LEU A 70 -6.67 8.01 -5.38
N ALA A 71 -6.81 9.26 -4.93
CA ALA A 71 -7.34 10.34 -5.76
C ALA A 71 -6.48 10.57 -7.02
N ALA A 72 -5.14 10.55 -6.88
CA ALA A 72 -4.23 10.65 -8.02
C ALA A 72 -4.36 9.48 -9.00
N ARG A 73 -4.53 8.25 -8.50
CA ARG A 73 -4.72 7.06 -9.34
C ARG A 73 -6.01 7.15 -10.16
N ILE A 74 -7.12 7.53 -9.54
CA ILE A 74 -8.42 7.70 -10.21
C ILE A 74 -8.32 8.81 -11.28
N ALA A 75 -7.76 9.97 -10.95
CA ALA A 75 -7.59 11.07 -11.89
C ALA A 75 -6.69 10.71 -13.09
N ASN A 76 -5.64 9.91 -12.86
CA ASN A 76 -4.78 9.43 -13.95
C ASN A 76 -5.49 8.41 -14.85
N ALA A 77 -6.32 7.53 -14.29
CA ALA A 77 -7.13 6.60 -15.07
C ALA A 77 -8.15 7.33 -15.95
N ALA A 78 -8.87 8.31 -15.40
CA ALA A 78 -9.84 9.13 -16.13
C ALA A 78 -9.21 9.93 -17.29
N ARG A 79 -7.98 10.44 -17.10
CA ARG A 79 -7.23 11.09 -18.19
C ARG A 79 -6.89 10.14 -19.33
N ARG A 80 -6.63 8.86 -19.04
CA ARG A 80 -6.31 7.85 -20.05
C ARG A 80 -7.54 7.33 -20.79
N SER A 81 -8.70 7.28 -20.16
CA SER A 81 -9.94 6.81 -20.81
C SER A 81 -10.53 7.79 -21.81
N THR A 82 -10.08 9.06 -21.79
CA THR A 82 -10.57 10.12 -22.68
C THR A 82 -9.69 10.28 -23.94
N ARG A 83 -8.75 9.36 -24.18
CA ARG A 83 -7.76 9.43 -25.27
C ARG A 83 -7.92 8.23 -26.19
#